data_AF-A0A3B7D7K8-F1
#
_entry.id   AF-A0A3B7D7K8-F1
#
_cell.length_a   1.000
_cell.length_b   1.000
_cell.length_c   1.000
_cell.angle_alpha   90.00
_cell.angle_beta   90.00
_cell.angle_gamma   90.00
#
_symmetry.space_group_name_H-M   'P 1'
#
loop_
_entity.id
_entity.type
_entity.pdbx_description
1 polymer ?
#
loop_
_entity_poly.entity_id
_entity_poly.type
_entity_poly.pdbx_seq_one_letter_code
_entity_poly.pdbx_strand_id
1 'polypeptide(L)'
;MKRASLLVLGVYVGVVGAIMHRHVWWAGGVIWPWGVLLTVAVTYAVVRAAGQLMPAGGAWLGLGWGLVLMAQQVSPGDSYLIASDWIGWSFTIGSAGAIVLGVLRPPRLVR
;
A
#
# COMPACT_ATOMS: atom_id res chain seq x y z
N MET A 1 9.46 -19.11 -7.00
CA MET A 1 9.93 -17.79 -7.51
C MET A 1 8.82 -16.74 -7.55
N LYS A 2 7.72 -16.93 -8.30
CA LYS A 2 6.63 -15.93 -8.42
C LYS A 2 6.09 -15.37 -7.09
N ARG A 3 5.87 -16.23 -6.07
CA ARG A 3 5.43 -15.83 -4.72
C ARG A 3 6.42 -14.88 -4.04
N ALA A 4 7.70 -15.24 -4.04
CA ALA A 4 8.76 -14.41 -3.45
C ALA A 4 8.89 -13.07 -4.19
N SER A 5 8.80 -13.07 -5.52
CA SER A 5 8.80 -11.83 -6.32
C SER A 5 7.63 -10.91 -5.97
N LEU A 6 6.43 -11.46 -5.77
CA LEU A 6 5.25 -10.68 -5.37
C LEU A 6 5.36 -10.15 -3.94
N LEU A 7 5.96 -10.93 -3.03
CA LEU A 7 6.25 -10.47 -1.68
C LEU A 7 7.26 -9.30 -1.71
N VAL A 8 8.35 -9.43 -2.47
CA VAL A 8 9.33 -8.35 -2.67
C VAL A 8 8.69 -7.12 -3.32
N LEU A 9 7.80 -7.32 -4.30
CA LEU A 9 7.04 -6.23 -4.91
C LEU A 9 6.12 -5.55 -3.89
N GLY A 10 5.47 -6.30 -3.01
CA GLY A 10 4.68 -5.78 -1.90
C GLY A 10 5.52 -4.91 -0.96
N VAL A 11 6.72 -5.36 -0.60
CA VAL A 11 7.68 -4.57 0.18
C VAL A 11 8.04 -3.29 -0.55
N TYR A 12 8.38 -3.37 -1.84
CA TYR A 12 8.72 -2.21 -2.64
C TYR A 12 7.57 -1.18 -2.68
N VAL A 13 6.34 -1.63 -2.96
CA VAL A 13 5.15 -0.76 -2.97
C VAL A 13 4.91 -0.14 -1.60
N GLY A 14 5.10 -0.89 -0.51
CA GLY A 14 5.00 -0.39 0.86
C GLY A 14 5.99 0.73 1.16
N VAL A 15 7.26 0.54 0.80
CA VAL A 15 8.32 1.55 1.02
C VAL A 15 8.07 2.80 0.19
N VAL A 16 7.76 2.64 -1.11
CA VAL A 16 7.46 3.78 -1.99
C VAL A 16 6.23 4.54 -1.48
N GLY A 17 5.18 3.83 -1.09
CA GLY A 17 3.99 4.43 -0.49
C GLY A 17 4.28 5.22 0.79
N ALA A 18 5.17 4.70 1.64
CA ALA A 18 5.61 5.39 2.84
C ALA A 18 6.37 6.69 2.54
N ILE A 19 7.00 6.81 1.38
CA ILE A 19 7.63 8.07 0.94
C ILE A 19 6.56 8.98 0.31
N MET A 20 5.69 8.41 -0.51
CA MET A 20 4.69 9.16 -1.28
C MET A 20 3.62 9.81 -0.41
N HIS A 21 3.12 9.16 0.65
CA HIS A 21 2.01 9.73 1.44
C HIS A 21 2.35 11.07 2.13
N ARG A 22 3.65 11.39 2.26
CA ARG A 22 4.14 12.67 2.78
C ARG A 22 4.06 13.82 1.78
N HIS A 23 3.71 13.52 0.54
CA HIS A 23 3.50 14.55 -0.47
C HIS A 23 2.15 15.21 -0.22
N VAL A 24 2.24 16.41 0.34
CA VAL A 24 1.09 17.21 0.74
C VAL A 24 1.09 18.54 0.00
N TRP A 25 -0.09 19.12 -0.16
CA TRP A 25 -0.24 20.54 -0.51
C TRP A 25 -0.84 21.29 0.68
N TRP A 26 -0.70 22.61 0.71
CA TRP A 26 -1.35 23.44 1.72
C TRP A 26 -2.34 24.37 1.02
N ALA A 27 -3.62 24.25 1.36
CA ALA A 27 -4.69 25.03 0.74
C ALA A 27 -5.81 25.30 1.74
N GLY A 28 -6.18 26.57 1.92
CA GLY A 28 -7.31 26.97 2.78
C GLY A 28 -7.14 26.60 4.25
N GLY A 29 -5.91 26.60 4.78
CA GLY A 29 -5.62 26.19 6.16
C GLY A 29 -5.62 24.68 6.38
N VAL A 30 -5.85 23.88 5.34
CA VAL A 30 -5.86 22.41 5.39
C VAL A 30 -4.63 21.87 4.66
N ILE A 31 -3.94 20.92 5.30
CA ILE A 31 -2.90 20.10 4.67
C ILE A 31 -3.62 18.98 3.94
N TRP A 32 -3.46 18.86 2.62
CA TRP A 32 -4.02 17.69 1.92
C TRP A 32 -2.95 16.74 1.41
N PRO A 33 -3.06 15.44 1.72
CA PRO A 33 -2.07 14.46 1.35
C PRO A 33 -2.39 13.83 0.00
N TRP A 34 -2.20 14.58 -1.08
CA TRP A 34 -2.46 14.06 -2.43
C TRP A 34 -1.65 12.79 -2.75
N GLY A 35 -0.47 12.62 -2.13
CA GLY A 35 0.34 11.42 -2.25
C GLY A 35 -0.32 10.15 -1.70
N VAL A 36 -1.27 10.27 -0.75
CA VAL A 36 -2.09 9.14 -0.27
C VAL A 36 -2.97 8.62 -1.39
N LEU A 37 -3.61 9.51 -2.15
CA LEU A 37 -4.48 9.11 -3.26
C LEU A 37 -3.70 8.32 -4.32
N LEU A 38 -2.50 8.81 -4.69
CA LEU A 38 -1.63 8.13 -5.65
C LEU A 38 -1.20 6.75 -5.13
N THR A 39 -0.80 6.68 -3.87
CA THR A 39 -0.41 5.42 -3.23
C THR A 39 -1.55 4.40 -3.29
N VAL A 40 -2.77 4.79 -2.89
CA VAL A 40 -3.94 3.91 -2.87
C VAL A 40 -4.27 3.41 -4.28
N ALA A 41 -4.26 4.30 -5.27
CA ALA A 41 -4.53 3.96 -6.66
C ALA A 41 -3.50 2.97 -7.23
N VAL A 42 -2.21 3.25 -7.03
CA VAL A 42 -1.12 2.37 -7.48
C VAL A 42 -1.18 1.02 -6.77
N THR A 43 -1.38 1.02 -5.45
CA THR A 43 -1.49 -0.22 -4.66
C THR A 43 -2.62 -1.10 -5.20
N TYR A 44 -3.80 -0.52 -5.43
CA TYR A 44 -4.94 -1.24 -6.01
C TYR A 44 -4.59 -1.82 -7.39
N ALA A 45 -3.98 -1.04 -8.27
CA ALA A 45 -3.59 -1.48 -9.62
C ALA A 45 -2.60 -2.65 -9.58
N VAL A 46 -1.57 -2.56 -8.74
CA VAL A 46 -0.54 -3.61 -8.63
C VAL A 46 -1.12 -4.88 -8.00
N VAL A 47 -1.98 -4.77 -6.98
CA VAL A 47 -2.68 -5.93 -6.40
C VAL A 47 -3.55 -6.64 -7.44
N ARG A 48 -4.26 -5.88 -8.26
CA ARG A 48 -5.09 -6.42 -9.36
C ARG A 48 -4.23 -7.13 -10.40
N ALA A 49 -3.12 -6.53 -10.81
CA ALA A 49 -2.18 -7.16 -11.74
C ALA A 49 -1.57 -8.44 -11.15
N ALA A 50 -1.17 -8.41 -9.87
CA ALA A 50 -0.65 -9.58 -9.17
C ALA A 50 -1.66 -10.73 -9.12
N GLY A 51 -2.94 -10.43 -8.87
CA GLY A 51 -4.03 -11.41 -8.90
C GLY A 51 -4.27 -12.02 -10.28
N GLN A 52 -4.02 -11.28 -11.36
CA GLN A 52 -4.10 -11.80 -12.74
C GLN A 52 -2.91 -12.71 -13.08
N LEU A 53 -1.71 -12.43 -12.56
CA LEU A 53 -0.50 -13.19 -12.85
C LEU A 53 -0.45 -14.54 -12.14
N MET A 54 -1.02 -14.65 -10.94
CA MET A 54 -1.13 -15.92 -10.25
C MET A 54 -2.29 -15.96 -9.24
N PRO A 55 -2.87 -17.15 -8.99
CA PRO A 55 -3.76 -17.36 -7.87
C PRO A 55 -3.12 -16.91 -6.54
N ALA A 56 -3.88 -16.17 -5.74
CA ALA A 56 -3.42 -15.56 -4.49
C ALA A 56 -2.27 -14.54 -4.65
N GLY A 57 -1.98 -14.04 -5.86
CA GLY A 57 -0.92 -13.06 -6.08
C GLY A 57 -1.07 -11.77 -5.27
N GLY A 58 -2.30 -11.25 -5.20
CA GLY A 58 -2.62 -10.09 -4.35
C GLY A 58 -2.38 -10.34 -2.86
N ALA A 59 -2.54 -11.57 -2.37
CA ALA A 59 -2.27 -11.91 -0.97
C ALA A 59 -0.76 -11.90 -0.66
N TRP A 60 0.07 -12.45 -1.54
CA TRP A 60 1.54 -12.40 -1.37
C TRP A 60 2.08 -10.97 -1.43
N LEU A 61 1.52 -10.14 -2.31
CA LEU A 61 1.82 -8.70 -2.34
C LEU A 61 1.39 -8.03 -1.03
N GLY A 62 0.16 -8.29 -0.57
CA GLY A 62 -0.34 -7.75 0.69
C GLY A 62 0.52 -8.14 1.89
N LEU A 63 1.05 -9.36 1.92
CA LEU A 63 2.00 -9.80 2.96
C LEU A 63 3.28 -8.96 2.95
N GLY A 64 3.90 -8.78 1.78
CA GLY A 64 5.09 -7.95 1.65
C GLY A 64 4.87 -6.50 2.07
N TRP A 65 3.72 -5.93 1.69
CA TRP A 65 3.31 -4.60 2.10
C TRP A 65 3.10 -4.50 3.63
N GLY A 66 2.43 -5.50 4.22
CA GLY A 66 2.20 -5.57 5.66
C GLY A 66 3.50 -5.68 6.47
N LEU A 67 4.53 -6.33 5.96
CA LEU A 67 5.86 -6.37 6.61
C LEU A 67 6.46 -4.96 6.73
N VAL A 68 6.26 -4.09 5.73
CA VAL A 68 6.74 -2.71 5.80
C VAL A 68 6.00 -1.93 6.89
N LEU A 69 4.68 -2.09 6.99
CA LEU A 69 3.91 -1.48 8.08
C LEU A 69 4.45 -1.91 9.45
N MET A 70 4.64 -3.22 9.66
CA MET A 70 5.15 -3.75 10.93
C MET A 70 6.55 -3.23 11.22
N ALA A 71 7.44 -3.20 10.22
CA ALA A 71 8.79 -2.67 10.36
C ALA A 71 8.80 -1.19 10.78
N GLN A 72 7.84 -0.39 10.30
CA GLN A 72 7.70 1.02 10.68
C GLN A 72 7.20 1.21 12.11
N GLN A 73 6.38 0.29 12.63
CA GLN A 73 5.89 0.34 14.01
C GLN A 73 6.98 0.05 15.05
N VAL A 74 8.03 -0.69 14.68
CA VAL A 74 9.12 -1.08 15.58
C VAL A 74 10.40 -0.26 15.40
N SER A 75 10.37 0.77 14.54
CA SER A 75 11.55 1.60 14.25
C SER A 75 11.91 2.48 15.46
N PRO A 76 13.14 2.37 16.01
CA PRO A 76 13.60 3.21 17.12
C PRO A 76 13.86 4.66 16.67
N GLY A 77 13.53 5.61 17.55
CA GLY A 77 13.45 7.03 17.21
C GLY A 77 12.06 7.35 16.66
N ASP A 78 11.61 8.61 16.71
CA ASP A 78 10.36 9.09 16.11
C ASP A 78 10.36 8.92 14.56
N SER A 79 10.59 7.71 14.05
CA SER A 79 10.57 7.30 12.65
C SER A 79 9.11 7.29 12.18
N TYR A 80 8.65 8.52 12.02
CA TYR A 80 7.34 9.07 11.69
C TYR A 80 6.78 8.60 10.34
N LEU A 81 7.26 7.49 9.75
CA LEU A 81 6.83 7.07 8.42
C LEU A 81 5.36 6.65 8.40
N ILE A 82 4.77 6.36 9.56
CA ILE A 82 3.33 6.48 9.76
C ILE A 82 3.19 7.17 11.10
N ALA A 83 3.24 8.51 11.07
CA ALA A 83 2.82 9.30 12.21
C ALA A 83 1.46 8.78 12.70
N SER A 84 1.22 8.75 14.01
CA SER A 84 -0.11 8.47 14.58
C SER A 84 -1.10 9.63 14.32
N ASP A 85 -0.85 10.43 13.28
CA ASP A 85 -1.71 11.48 12.79
C ASP A 85 -2.69 10.95 11.74
N TRP A 86 -3.64 11.81 11.36
CA TRP A 86 -4.68 11.44 10.42
C TRP A 86 -4.14 11.10 9.01
N ILE A 87 -2.95 11.59 8.62
CA ILE A 87 -2.33 11.30 7.32
C ILE A 87 -1.78 9.88 7.30
N GLY A 88 -1.07 9.49 8.35
CA GLY A 88 -0.57 8.11 8.51
C GLY A 88 -1.71 7.09 8.58
N TRP A 89 -2.79 7.40 9.30
CA TRP A 89 -3.99 6.57 9.33
C TRP A 89 -4.67 6.46 7.97
N SER A 90 -4.75 7.57 7.21
CA SER A 90 -5.33 7.57 5.86
C SER A 90 -4.52 6.69 4.90
N PHE A 91 -3.19 6.76 4.97
CA PHE A 91 -2.31 5.89 4.19
C PHE A 91 -2.54 4.40 4.53
N THR A 92 -2.56 4.08 5.83
CA THR A 92 -2.67 2.71 6.34
C THR A 92 -4.00 2.09 5.94
N ILE A 93 -5.11 2.75 6.29
CA ILE A 93 -6.46 2.26 6.06
C ILE A 93 -6.77 2.25 4.55
N GLY A 94 -6.40 3.32 3.83
CA GLY A 94 -6.65 3.43 2.40
C GLY A 94 -5.92 2.34 1.60
N SER A 95 -4.64 2.11 1.88
CA SER A 95 -3.85 1.10 1.17
C SER A 95 -4.25 -0.32 1.54
N ALA A 96 -4.54 -0.58 2.82
CA ALA A 96 -5.09 -1.87 3.26
C ALA A 96 -6.45 -2.14 2.58
N GLY A 97 -7.32 -1.14 2.53
CA GLY A 97 -8.59 -1.20 1.82
C GLY A 97 -8.40 -1.49 0.33
N ALA A 98 -7.45 -0.85 -0.34
CA ALA A 98 -7.10 -1.13 -1.73
C ALA A 98 -6.63 -2.58 -1.94
N ILE A 99 -5.80 -3.12 -1.04
CA ILE A 99 -5.35 -4.51 -1.10
C ILE A 99 -6.55 -5.45 -0.93
N VAL A 100 -7.37 -5.25 0.10
CA VAL A 100 -8.56 -6.07 0.35
C VAL A 100 -9.51 -6.04 -0.84
N LEU A 101 -9.83 -4.87 -1.38
CA LEU A 101 -10.69 -4.72 -2.55
C LEU A 101 -10.09 -5.36 -3.80
N GLY A 102 -8.78 -5.24 -3.99
CA GLY A 102 -8.06 -5.85 -5.11
C GLY A 102 -8.05 -7.38 -5.06
N VAL A 103 -7.94 -7.96 -3.85
CA VAL A 103 -7.99 -9.40 -3.60
C VAL A 103 -9.41 -9.96 -3.71
N LEU A 104 -10.40 -9.28 -3.10
CA LEU A 104 -11.80 -9.73 -3.06
C LEU A 104 -12.52 -9.62 -4.40
N ARG A 105 -12.03 -8.77 -5.31
CA ARG A 105 -12.48 -8.80 -6.70
C ARG A 105 -11.63 -9.84 -7.43
N PRO A 106 -12.10 -11.08 -7.65
CA PRO A 106 -11.35 -12.01 -8.46
C PRO A 106 -11.15 -11.42 -9.87
N PRO A 107 -10.01 -11.71 -10.53
CA PRO A 107 -9.89 -11.46 -11.95
C PRO A 107 -10.96 -12.31 -12.65
N ARG A 108 -11.85 -11.65 -13.40
CA ARG A 108 -12.78 -12.37 -14.28
C ARG A 108 -11.90 -13.08 -15.31
N LEU A 109 -11.81 -14.39 -15.20
CA LEU A 109 -11.31 -15.23 -16.28
C LEU A 109 -12.31 -15.03 -17.42
N VAL A 110 -11.92 -14.28 -18.45
CA VAL A 110 -12.58 -14.41 -19.75
C VAL A 110 -12.23 -15.82 -20.21
N ARG A 111 -13.18 -16.74 -20.09
CA ARG A 111 -13.14 -18.04 -20.74
C ARG A 111 -13.44 -17.86 -22.22
#